data_AF-A0A1G7JHV6-F1
#
_entry.id   AF-A0A1G7JHV6-F1
#
_cell.length_a   1.000
_cell.length_b   1.000
_cell.length_c   1.000
_cell.angle_alpha   90.00
_cell.angle_beta   90.00
_cell.angle_gamma   90.00
#
_symmetry.space_group_name_H-M   'P 1'
#
loop_
_entity.id
_entity.type
_entity.pdbx_description
1 polymer ?
#
loop_
_entity_poly.entity_id
_entity_poly.type
_entity_poly.pdbx_seq_one_letter_code
_entity_poly.pdbx_strand_id
1 'polypeptide(L)'
;MKHVWIRRYRAWGVAFAIATVAACSSVPGTRPASPERATVVASHRADVPPLVAHDSRGAGPGMTYSVGVQDADGPSVAAALQARYASAVTACPGGLPAVSCSGVLMRATVRGAYRVWNPNPVSRTPRGVPFSWLRRDAAFSGMVFNYTNGFIVVPYQTALGLPGRYTALEVQCVYAYDADTYNRTTGLRDGCSPHDTEKSTNTAPCQSQDIFNADQWLRRFEYATNRYTMQCGFRVSAGTPNAAAVFMALPAIRAKLPNEMWLHDELMVATWGQDDPRVPVEAFFFLAGSAAGLAEARANQTDFQAVTGHWVPVIQLTLPTSPNGPASFTYTP
;
A
#
# COMPACT_ATOMS: atom_id res chain seq x y z
N MET A 1 -3.07 -23.56 33.19
CA MET A 1 -4.12 -24.36 32.53
C MET A 1 -4.22 -23.88 31.10
N LYS A 2 -3.91 -24.76 30.15
CA LYS A 2 -3.80 -24.46 28.71
C LYS A 2 -5.14 -24.77 28.05
N HIS A 3 -5.70 -23.86 27.26
CA HIS A 3 -6.67 -24.21 26.22
C HIS A 3 -6.35 -23.46 24.92
N VAL A 4 -5.70 -24.21 24.04
CA VAL A 4 -5.47 -23.92 22.62
C VAL A 4 -6.68 -24.42 21.84
N TRP A 5 -7.31 -23.58 21.04
CA TRP A 5 -8.35 -24.01 20.08
C TRP A 5 -7.72 -24.26 18.71
N ILE A 6 -7.43 -25.52 18.42
CA ILE A 6 -7.15 -26.02 17.06
C ILE A 6 -8.49 -26.52 16.50
N ARG A 7 -9.05 -25.83 15.50
CA ARG A 7 -10.13 -26.40 14.67
C ARG A 7 -9.52 -27.16 13.49
N ARG A 8 -9.57 -28.49 13.58
CA ARG A 8 -9.33 -29.43 12.47
C ARG A 8 -10.56 -29.46 11.57
N TYR A 9 -10.40 -29.20 10.27
CA TYR A 9 -11.42 -29.52 9.27
C TYR A 9 -11.20 -30.96 8.78
N ARG A 10 -12.23 -31.80 8.95
CA ARG A 10 -12.32 -33.16 8.42
C ARG A 10 -12.69 -33.11 6.94
N ALA A 11 -11.89 -33.77 6.12
CA ALA A 11 -12.20 -34.05 4.72
C ALA A 11 -13.37 -35.04 4.62
N TRP A 12 -14.37 -34.70 3.81
CA TRP A 12 -15.36 -35.65 3.28
C TRP A 12 -15.07 -35.81 1.80
N GLY A 13 -14.70 -37.03 1.43
CA GLY A 13 -14.56 -37.43 0.03
C GLY A 13 -15.92 -37.59 -0.62
N VAL A 14 -16.05 -37.09 -1.84
CA VAL A 14 -17.07 -37.54 -2.78
C VAL A 14 -16.35 -37.75 -4.12
N ALA A 15 -16.32 -39.00 -4.54
CA ALA A 15 -15.85 -39.43 -5.84
C ALA A 15 -16.83 -38.95 -6.92
N PHE A 16 -16.32 -38.37 -8.01
CA PHE A 16 -17.07 -38.24 -9.25
C PHE A 16 -16.30 -38.92 -10.37
N ALA A 17 -17.00 -39.83 -11.04
CA ALA A 17 -16.51 -40.69 -12.10
C ALA A 17 -16.16 -39.88 -13.37
N ILE A 18 -15.05 -40.30 -13.99
CA ILE A 18 -14.59 -39.86 -15.30
C ILE A 18 -15.46 -40.55 -16.36
N ALA A 19 -16.12 -39.79 -17.23
CA ALA A 19 -16.68 -40.29 -18.47
C ALA A 19 -15.95 -39.62 -19.63
N THR A 20 -15.04 -40.38 -20.25
CA THR A 20 -14.40 -40.08 -21.52
C THR A 20 -15.39 -40.28 -22.67
N VAL A 21 -15.60 -39.25 -23.49
CA VAL A 21 -16.15 -39.42 -24.84
C VAL A 21 -15.16 -38.80 -25.82
N ALA A 22 -14.58 -39.66 -26.65
CA ALA A 22 -13.78 -39.31 -27.80
C ALA A 22 -14.72 -39.04 -28.99
N ALA A 23 -14.44 -37.98 -29.75
CA ALA A 23 -14.89 -37.86 -31.13
C ALA A 23 -13.83 -37.12 -31.96
N CYS A 24 -13.24 -37.85 -32.90
CA CYS A 24 -12.41 -37.32 -33.98
C CYS A 24 -13.29 -36.59 -35.01
N SER A 25 -12.78 -35.51 -35.61
CA SER A 25 -13.02 -35.15 -37.01
C SER A 25 -11.99 -34.13 -37.48
N SER A 26 -11.42 -34.42 -38.65
CA SER A 26 -10.29 -33.79 -39.34
C SER A 26 -10.70 -32.69 -40.33
N VAL A 27 -9.98 -31.54 -40.30
CA VAL A 27 -9.25 -30.83 -41.42
C VAL A 27 -10.07 -30.30 -42.62
N PRO A 28 -9.68 -29.25 -43.42
CA PRO A 28 -8.48 -28.38 -43.49
C PRO A 28 -8.82 -26.87 -43.32
N GLY A 29 -7.95 -25.87 -43.18
CA GLY A 29 -6.57 -25.65 -43.61
C GLY A 29 -6.54 -24.36 -44.45
N THR A 30 -6.02 -23.24 -43.94
CA THR A 30 -5.42 -22.12 -44.71
C THR A 30 -4.68 -21.14 -43.79
N ARG A 31 -3.37 -21.03 -44.00
CA ARG A 31 -2.45 -19.89 -43.74
C ARG A 31 -1.31 -20.07 -44.76
N PRO A 32 -0.56 -19.03 -45.20
CA PRO A 32 -0.32 -17.78 -44.50
C PRO A 32 -0.39 -16.51 -45.37
N ALA A 33 -0.54 -15.34 -44.73
CA ALA A 33 -0.03 -14.10 -45.27
C ALA A 33 0.91 -13.50 -44.23
N SER A 34 2.12 -13.19 -44.66
CA SER A 34 3.18 -12.52 -43.92
C SER A 34 3.61 -11.29 -44.74
N PRO A 35 4.41 -10.38 -44.19
CA PRO A 35 3.95 -9.15 -43.55
C PRO A 35 4.12 -7.95 -44.50
N GLU A 36 3.20 -7.00 -44.43
CA GLU A 36 3.35 -5.72 -45.12
C GLU A 36 4.29 -4.81 -44.34
N ARG A 37 5.25 -4.25 -45.07
CA ARG A 37 6.37 -3.42 -44.60
C ARG A 37 5.84 -2.13 -43.94
N ALA A 38 6.04 -1.99 -42.64
CA ALA A 38 6.01 -0.69 -42.00
C ALA A 38 7.39 -0.03 -42.15
N THR A 39 7.43 1.05 -42.91
CA THR A 39 8.60 1.88 -43.18
C THR A 39 9.13 2.49 -41.89
N VAL A 40 10.40 2.19 -41.56
CA VAL A 40 11.14 2.86 -40.48
C VAL A 40 11.49 4.27 -40.97
N VAL A 41 10.78 5.28 -40.47
CA VAL A 41 11.23 6.68 -40.59
C VAL A 41 12.23 6.91 -39.46
N ALA A 42 13.51 7.05 -39.85
CA ALA A 42 14.56 7.48 -38.96
C ALA A 42 14.31 8.93 -38.54
N SER A 43 13.98 9.17 -37.28
CA SER A 43 14.04 10.52 -36.71
C SER A 43 15.48 10.80 -36.29
N HIS A 44 15.99 11.92 -36.79
CA HIS A 44 17.32 12.44 -36.52
C HIS A 44 17.57 12.61 -35.01
N ARG A 45 18.79 12.23 -34.58
CA ARG A 45 19.36 12.60 -33.28
C ARG A 45 19.36 14.13 -33.19
N ALA A 46 18.60 14.69 -32.25
CA ALA A 46 18.81 16.04 -31.80
C ALA A 46 19.99 16.02 -30.83
N ASP A 47 21.07 16.72 -31.19
CA ASP A 47 22.22 16.97 -30.33
C ASP A 47 21.77 17.72 -29.07
N VAL A 48 21.99 17.11 -27.91
CA VAL A 48 21.78 17.75 -26.61
C VAL A 48 23.08 18.45 -26.22
N PRO A 49 23.13 19.78 -26.11
CA PRO A 49 24.32 20.47 -25.61
C PRO A 49 24.54 20.16 -24.12
N PRO A 50 25.79 20.12 -23.64
CA PRO A 50 26.08 19.82 -22.24
C PRO A 50 25.53 20.93 -21.34
N LEU A 51 24.78 20.53 -20.31
CA LEU A 51 24.27 21.41 -19.26
C LEU A 51 25.45 22.09 -18.53
N VAL A 52 25.55 23.40 -18.73
CA VAL A 52 26.40 24.30 -17.98
C VAL A 52 25.91 24.33 -16.52
N ALA A 53 26.84 24.17 -15.58
CA ALA A 53 26.58 24.33 -14.16
C ALA A 53 26.11 25.77 -13.86
N HIS A 54 24.87 25.91 -13.39
CA HIS A 54 24.34 27.21 -12.94
C HIS A 54 24.48 27.37 -11.43
N ASP A 55 25.16 28.47 -11.10
CA ASP A 55 25.43 29.07 -9.80
C ASP A 55 24.14 29.30 -8.98
N SER A 56 24.20 28.94 -7.71
CA SER A 56 23.11 28.97 -6.73
C SER A 56 22.91 30.37 -6.16
N ARG A 57 22.14 31.23 -6.84
CA ARG A 57 21.53 32.44 -6.25
C ARG A 57 20.18 32.75 -6.90
N GLY A 58 19.09 32.45 -6.18
CA GLY A 58 17.74 32.86 -6.56
C GLY A 58 16.65 31.89 -6.10
N ALA A 59 16.38 31.83 -4.79
CA ALA A 59 15.22 31.12 -4.28
C ALA A 59 13.95 31.97 -4.49
N GLY A 60 13.10 31.60 -5.46
CA GLY A 60 11.70 32.02 -5.52
C GLY A 60 10.87 31.33 -4.42
N PRO A 61 9.57 31.67 -4.24
CA PRO A 61 8.76 31.19 -3.12
C PRO A 61 8.73 29.66 -3.11
N GLY A 62 9.42 29.10 -2.13
CA GLY A 62 9.83 27.71 -2.09
C GLY A 62 8.65 26.77 -1.92
N MET A 63 8.55 25.82 -2.83
CA MET A 63 7.98 24.52 -2.51
C MET A 63 8.92 23.88 -1.49
N THR A 64 8.61 24.05 -0.21
CA THR A 64 9.29 23.36 0.88
C THR A 64 9.07 21.87 0.68
N TYR A 65 10.07 21.17 0.16
CA TYR A 65 10.11 19.72 0.22
C TYR A 65 9.95 19.33 1.69
N SER A 66 8.98 18.47 1.95
CA SER A 66 8.45 18.19 3.28
C SER A 66 9.59 17.76 4.20
N VAL A 67 9.73 18.45 5.33
CA VAL A 67 10.44 17.92 6.49
C VAL A 67 9.78 16.57 6.83
N GLY A 68 10.56 15.52 7.07
CA GLY A 68 10.04 14.14 7.06
C GLY A 68 10.99 13.15 6.37
N VAL A 69 12.28 13.28 6.68
CA VAL A 69 13.37 12.45 6.14
C VAL A 69 14.15 11.88 7.32
N GLN A 70 14.84 10.76 7.13
CA GLN A 70 15.81 10.25 8.10
C GLN A 70 16.76 11.37 8.54
N ASP A 71 17.12 11.35 9.83
CA ASP A 71 17.95 12.33 10.52
C ASP A 71 17.33 13.74 10.68
N ALA A 72 16.06 13.93 10.31
CA ALA A 72 15.28 15.10 10.72
C ALA A 72 14.88 14.98 12.20
N ASP A 73 14.74 16.11 12.92
CA ASP A 73 14.35 16.09 14.32
C ASP A 73 12.91 15.55 14.54
N GLY A 74 12.67 14.98 15.72
CA GLY A 74 11.38 14.39 16.07
C GLY A 74 10.18 15.33 15.98
N PRO A 75 10.24 16.56 16.53
CA PRO A 75 9.18 17.55 16.39
C PRO A 75 8.81 17.86 14.94
N SER A 76 9.80 18.02 14.07
CA SER A 76 9.62 18.27 12.64
C SER A 76 8.89 17.13 11.94
N VAL A 77 9.28 15.88 12.19
CA VAL A 77 8.60 14.69 11.63
C VAL A 77 7.16 14.60 12.13
N ALA A 78 6.92 14.84 13.42
CA ALA A 78 5.57 14.85 13.99
C ALA A 78 4.67 15.90 13.32
N ALA A 79 5.18 17.11 13.09
CA ALA A 79 4.44 18.19 12.44
C ALA A 79 4.11 17.84 10.97
N ALA A 80 5.05 17.21 10.26
CA ALA A 80 4.84 16.77 8.88
C ALA A 80 3.79 15.65 8.77
N LEU A 81 3.80 14.69 9.69
CA LEU A 81 2.78 13.64 9.79
C LEU A 81 1.39 14.26 10.04
N GLN A 82 1.31 15.22 10.96
CA GLN A 82 0.08 15.94 11.25
C GLN A 82 -0.45 16.70 10.03
N ALA A 83 0.44 17.38 9.29
CA ALA A 83 0.08 18.09 8.06
C ALA A 83 -0.41 17.13 6.96
N ARG A 84 0.26 15.99 6.77
CA ARG A 84 -0.17 14.97 5.80
C ARG A 84 -1.51 14.35 6.16
N TYR A 85 -1.78 14.10 7.44
CA TYR A 85 -3.07 13.63 7.92
C TYR A 85 -4.21 14.63 7.64
N ALA A 86 -3.93 15.92 7.84
CA ALA A 86 -4.90 17.01 7.64
C ALA A 86 -5.09 17.41 6.16
N SER A 87 -4.23 16.94 5.27
CA SER A 87 -4.29 17.25 3.84
C SER A 87 -5.56 16.71 3.17
N ALA A 88 -6.07 17.47 2.20
CA ALA A 88 -7.25 17.13 1.40
C ALA A 88 -6.94 17.05 -0.10
N VAL A 89 -5.66 16.91 -0.48
CA VAL A 89 -5.28 16.78 -1.89
C VAL A 89 -5.88 15.52 -2.51
N THR A 90 -6.42 15.64 -3.70
CA THR A 90 -7.02 14.51 -4.45
C THR A 90 -6.04 13.86 -5.42
N ALA A 91 -4.96 14.57 -5.75
CA ALA A 91 -3.83 14.09 -6.55
C ALA A 91 -2.55 14.77 -6.09
N CYS A 92 -1.44 14.07 -6.24
CA CYS A 92 -0.09 14.59 -6.02
C CYS A 92 0.48 15.16 -7.34
N PRO A 93 1.59 15.94 -7.28
CA PRO A 93 2.23 16.47 -8.48
C PRO A 93 2.51 15.38 -9.51
N GLY A 94 2.37 15.72 -10.80
CA GLY A 94 2.50 14.74 -11.88
C GLY A 94 1.30 13.79 -12.04
N GLY A 95 0.18 14.05 -11.34
CA GLY A 95 -1.03 13.22 -11.43
C GLY A 95 -0.94 11.90 -10.67
N LEU A 96 0.00 11.80 -9.72
CA LEU A 96 0.14 10.61 -8.88
C LEU A 96 -1.01 10.49 -7.87
N PRO A 97 -1.36 9.26 -7.44
CA PRO A 97 -2.34 9.03 -6.36
C PRO A 97 -2.02 9.81 -5.09
N ALA A 98 -3.05 10.26 -4.38
CA ALA A 98 -2.90 11.14 -3.21
C ALA A 98 -2.03 10.54 -2.07
N VAL A 99 -1.95 9.21 -1.96
CA VAL A 99 -1.01 8.51 -1.04
C VAL A 99 0.46 8.84 -1.29
N SER A 100 0.80 9.31 -2.49
CA SER A 100 2.20 9.61 -2.85
C SER A 100 2.76 10.83 -2.13
N CYS A 101 1.91 11.71 -1.57
CA CYS A 101 2.33 12.96 -0.93
C CYS A 101 1.45 13.40 0.26
N SER A 102 0.36 12.69 0.55
CA SER A 102 -0.59 13.02 1.62
C SER A 102 -1.02 11.77 2.38
N GLY A 103 -1.65 11.97 3.53
CA GLY A 103 -1.89 10.91 4.51
C GLY A 103 -0.60 10.27 5.01
N VAL A 104 -0.76 9.32 5.92
CA VAL A 104 0.36 8.62 6.57
C VAL A 104 0.31 7.15 6.18
N LEU A 105 1.22 6.73 5.30
CA LEU A 105 1.39 5.34 4.91
C LEU A 105 2.21 4.62 5.99
N MET A 106 1.58 3.68 6.68
CA MET A 106 2.13 3.03 7.86
C MET A 106 1.88 1.52 7.87
N ARG A 107 2.74 0.78 8.55
CA ARG A 107 2.62 -0.66 8.71
C ARG A 107 2.78 -1.03 10.17
N ALA A 108 1.78 -1.69 10.74
CA ALA A 108 1.89 -2.30 12.05
C ALA A 108 2.82 -3.52 11.98
N THR A 109 3.63 -3.72 13.02
CA THR A 109 4.61 -4.80 13.07
C THR A 109 4.71 -5.40 14.46
N VAL A 110 5.32 -6.58 14.51
CA VAL A 110 5.80 -7.22 15.74
C VAL A 110 7.21 -7.74 15.47
N ARG A 111 8.07 -7.73 16.50
CA ARG A 111 9.41 -8.32 16.38
C ARG A 111 9.32 -9.83 16.20
N GLY A 112 10.24 -10.40 15.44
CA GLY A 112 10.25 -11.82 15.11
C GLY A 112 11.52 -12.26 14.40
N ALA A 113 11.39 -13.20 13.46
CA ALA A 113 12.51 -13.84 12.76
C ALA A 113 13.25 -12.96 11.74
N TYR A 114 12.74 -11.76 11.46
CA TYR A 114 13.33 -10.79 10.54
C TYR A 114 13.11 -9.36 11.08
N ARG A 115 13.90 -8.40 10.59
CA ARG A 115 13.78 -6.98 10.97
C ARG A 115 12.41 -6.44 10.59
N VAL A 116 11.80 -5.63 11.45
CA VAL A 116 10.40 -5.21 11.26
C VAL A 116 10.16 -4.38 9.99
N TRP A 117 11.21 -3.73 9.46
CA TRP A 117 11.18 -2.98 8.20
C TRP A 117 11.60 -3.81 6.97
N ASN A 118 11.86 -5.11 7.13
CA ASN A 118 12.04 -6.01 6.00
C ASN A 118 10.69 -6.63 5.60
N PRO A 119 10.46 -6.87 4.29
CA PRO A 119 9.34 -7.69 3.84
C PRO A 119 9.40 -9.10 4.46
N ASN A 120 8.25 -9.73 4.68
CA ASN A 120 8.21 -11.12 5.15
C ASN A 120 8.85 -12.03 4.07
N PRO A 121 9.98 -12.71 4.35
CA PRO A 121 10.71 -13.50 3.35
C PRO A 121 9.94 -14.74 2.87
N VAL A 122 8.93 -15.19 3.61
CA VAL A 122 8.08 -16.35 3.26
C VAL A 122 6.64 -15.94 2.94
N SER A 123 6.42 -14.68 2.52
CA SER A 123 5.10 -14.19 2.12
C SER A 123 4.49 -15.03 1.00
N ARG A 124 3.19 -15.33 1.09
CA ARG A 124 2.43 -15.95 -0.01
C ARG A 124 2.20 -14.97 -1.16
N THR A 125 2.30 -13.67 -0.90
CA THR A 125 2.27 -12.56 -1.85
C THR A 125 3.63 -11.87 -1.92
N PRO A 126 4.68 -12.52 -2.47
CA PRO A 126 6.07 -12.05 -2.40
C PRO A 126 6.36 -10.74 -3.17
N ARG A 127 5.37 -10.20 -3.90
CA ARG A 127 5.50 -8.93 -4.64
C ARG A 127 4.74 -7.78 -4.00
N GLY A 128 4.06 -8.02 -2.88
CA GLY A 128 3.30 -7.01 -2.15
C GLY A 128 3.51 -7.08 -0.65
N VAL A 129 3.62 -5.92 -0.01
CA VAL A 129 3.68 -5.78 1.45
C VAL A 129 2.48 -4.93 1.90
N PRO A 130 1.64 -5.39 2.85
CA PRO A 130 0.47 -4.63 3.25
C PRO A 130 0.80 -3.44 4.16
N PHE A 131 0.15 -2.32 3.92
CA PHE A 131 0.21 -1.08 4.70
C PHE A 131 -1.21 -0.56 4.90
N SER A 132 -1.37 0.38 5.83
CA SER A 132 -2.57 1.19 5.98
C SER A 132 -2.24 2.65 5.68
N TRP A 133 -3.24 3.43 5.26
CA TRP A 133 -3.08 4.82 4.90
C TRP A 133 -4.01 5.71 5.71
N LEU A 134 -3.44 6.35 6.74
CA LEU A 134 -4.22 7.19 7.64
C LEU A 134 -4.30 8.63 7.13
N ARG A 135 -5.50 9.05 6.74
CA ARG A 135 -5.84 10.45 6.42
C ARG A 135 -7.21 10.79 7.01
N ARG A 136 -7.48 12.08 7.22
CA ARG A 136 -8.75 12.51 7.85
C ARG A 136 -9.97 11.90 7.17
N ASP A 137 -10.06 11.93 5.85
CA ASP A 137 -11.18 11.41 5.06
C ASP A 137 -11.17 9.88 4.84
N ALA A 138 -10.15 9.18 5.34
CA ALA A 138 -10.02 7.72 5.30
C ALA A 138 -9.73 7.13 6.69
N ALA A 139 -10.13 7.83 7.75
CA ALA A 139 -9.80 7.48 9.13
C ALA A 139 -10.24 6.05 9.51
N PHE A 140 -9.45 5.39 10.35
CA PHE A 140 -9.75 4.11 11.00
C PHE A 140 -9.36 4.16 12.49
N SER A 141 -10.02 3.35 13.32
CA SER A 141 -9.81 3.34 14.78
C SER A 141 -9.13 2.06 15.31
N GLY A 142 -8.85 1.09 14.44
CA GLY A 142 -8.19 -0.17 14.80
C GLY A 142 -7.02 -0.50 13.88
N MET A 143 -6.01 -1.19 14.42
CA MET A 143 -4.87 -1.74 13.67
C MET A 143 -5.05 -3.24 13.48
N VAL A 144 -4.41 -3.79 12.44
CA VAL A 144 -4.35 -5.24 12.22
C VAL A 144 -3.88 -5.97 13.49
N PHE A 145 -4.57 -7.08 13.83
CA PHE A 145 -4.28 -7.93 14.98
C PHE A 145 -4.17 -7.21 16.35
N ASN A 146 -4.76 -6.02 16.48
CA ASN A 146 -4.61 -5.15 17.65
C ASN A 146 -3.16 -4.78 17.97
N TYR A 147 -2.28 -4.77 16.97
CA TYR A 147 -0.91 -4.32 17.15
C TYR A 147 -0.89 -2.85 17.54
N THR A 148 0.04 -2.50 18.43
CA THR A 148 0.15 -1.16 19.01
C THR A 148 1.42 -0.43 18.61
N ASN A 149 2.18 -0.95 17.66
CA ASN A 149 3.37 -0.31 17.13
C ASN A 149 3.62 -0.68 15.66
N GLY A 150 4.56 0.03 15.04
CA GLY A 150 4.96 -0.20 13.67
C GLY A 150 5.90 0.87 13.15
N PHE A 151 5.95 1.03 11.83
CA PHE A 151 6.73 2.07 11.18
C PHE A 151 5.93 2.83 10.12
N ILE A 152 6.39 4.04 9.84
CA ILE A 152 5.86 4.97 8.85
C ILE A 152 6.93 5.15 7.79
N VAL A 153 6.53 5.25 6.53
CA VAL A 153 7.45 5.44 5.40
C VAL A 153 7.37 6.84 4.82
N VAL A 154 8.51 7.32 4.32
CA VAL A 154 8.60 8.57 3.57
C VAL A 154 7.67 8.49 2.35
N PRO A 155 6.89 9.54 2.03
CA PRO A 155 6.00 9.53 0.88
C PRO A 155 6.74 9.25 -0.44
N TYR A 156 6.10 8.50 -1.34
CA TYR A 156 6.68 8.12 -2.64
C TYR A 156 7.20 9.34 -3.44
N GLN A 157 6.44 10.44 -3.48
CA GLN A 157 6.85 11.68 -4.15
C GLN A 157 8.12 12.28 -3.54
N THR A 158 8.25 12.25 -2.21
CA THR A 158 9.43 12.74 -1.50
C THR A 158 10.64 11.85 -1.79
N ALA A 159 10.47 10.53 -1.83
CA ALA A 159 11.53 9.60 -2.21
C ALA A 159 12.01 9.82 -3.66
N LEU A 160 11.10 10.09 -4.60
CA LEU A 160 11.45 10.43 -5.98
C LEU A 160 12.25 11.74 -6.09
N GLY A 161 11.96 12.73 -5.24
CA GLY A 161 12.70 14.00 -5.18
C GLY A 161 14.11 13.88 -4.56
N LEU A 162 14.44 12.74 -3.97
CA LEU A 162 15.73 12.46 -3.33
C LEU A 162 16.35 11.18 -3.93
N PRO A 163 16.65 11.16 -5.24
CA PRO A 163 17.13 9.97 -5.93
C PRO A 163 18.43 9.47 -5.30
N GLY A 164 18.54 8.15 -5.15
CA GLY A 164 19.68 7.50 -4.52
C GLY A 164 19.65 7.48 -2.98
N ARG A 165 18.86 8.35 -2.34
CA ARG A 165 18.70 8.35 -0.87
C ARG A 165 17.69 7.30 -0.40
N TYR A 166 16.59 7.16 -1.12
CA TYR A 166 15.49 6.29 -0.73
C TYR A 166 15.10 5.31 -1.85
N THR A 167 14.74 4.09 -1.47
CA THR A 167 13.95 3.20 -2.32
C THR A 167 12.51 3.71 -2.32
N ALA A 168 12.04 4.20 -3.47
CA ALA A 168 10.69 4.73 -3.59
C ALA A 168 9.66 3.58 -3.55
N LEU A 169 8.84 3.57 -2.49
CA LEU A 169 7.85 2.52 -2.25
C LEU A 169 6.52 2.86 -2.92
N GLU A 170 6.24 2.18 -4.03
CA GLU A 170 5.02 2.39 -4.81
C GLU A 170 3.85 1.55 -4.30
N VAL A 171 2.67 2.17 -4.16
CA VAL A 171 1.41 1.46 -3.90
C VAL A 171 0.89 0.81 -5.20
N GLN A 172 0.68 -0.50 -5.17
CA GLN A 172 0.20 -1.30 -6.29
C GLN A 172 -1.33 -1.32 -6.39
N CYS A 173 -2.00 -1.49 -5.26
CA CYS A 173 -3.45 -1.43 -5.15
C CYS A 173 -3.90 -0.99 -3.75
N VAL A 174 -5.17 -0.59 -3.68
CA VAL A 174 -5.84 -0.12 -2.46
C VAL A 174 -7.17 -0.84 -2.27
N TYR A 175 -7.42 -1.29 -1.05
CA TYR A 175 -8.67 -1.85 -0.57
C TYR A 175 -9.29 -0.92 0.47
N ALA A 176 -10.61 -0.79 0.46
CA ALA A 176 -11.30 0.12 1.39
C ALA A 176 -11.16 -0.29 2.86
N TYR A 177 -10.95 -1.59 3.08
CA TYR A 177 -10.80 -2.25 4.37
C TYR A 177 -9.75 -3.37 4.25
N ASP A 178 -9.29 -3.92 5.38
CA ASP A 178 -8.57 -5.21 5.44
C ASP A 178 -9.21 -6.21 4.48
N ALA A 179 -8.42 -6.70 3.53
CA ALA A 179 -8.88 -7.47 2.39
C ALA A 179 -8.33 -8.90 2.39
N ASP A 180 -7.80 -9.37 3.52
CA ASP A 180 -7.15 -10.68 3.65
C ASP A 180 -6.16 -10.92 2.50
N THR A 181 -5.27 -9.94 2.25
CA THR A 181 -4.37 -9.98 1.08
C THR A 181 -3.40 -11.15 1.09
N TYR A 182 -3.19 -11.79 2.25
CA TYR A 182 -2.49 -13.06 2.37
C TYR A 182 -3.12 -14.20 1.55
N ASN A 183 -4.44 -14.14 1.33
CA ASN A 183 -5.23 -15.08 0.55
C ASN A 183 -5.63 -14.51 -0.84
N ARG A 184 -4.78 -13.64 -1.41
CA ARG A 184 -4.91 -13.11 -2.79
C ARG A 184 -3.68 -13.47 -3.60
N THR A 185 -3.49 -14.77 -3.82
CA THR A 185 -2.19 -15.36 -4.21
C THR A 185 -2.09 -15.75 -5.67
N THR A 186 -3.08 -15.39 -6.49
CA THR A 186 -3.07 -15.60 -7.93
C THR A 186 -2.40 -14.44 -8.69
N GLY A 187 -2.28 -14.56 -10.01
CA GLY A 187 -1.71 -13.51 -10.86
C GLY A 187 -0.26 -13.17 -10.52
N LEU A 188 0.04 -11.89 -10.34
CA LEU A 188 1.38 -11.41 -10.00
C LEU A 188 1.82 -11.73 -8.56
N ARG A 189 0.91 -12.24 -7.72
CA ARG A 189 1.17 -12.52 -6.30
C ARG A 189 1.65 -11.28 -5.52
N ASP A 190 1.04 -10.15 -5.85
CA ASP A 190 1.25 -8.83 -5.23
C ASP A 190 0.14 -8.49 -4.21
N GLY A 191 -0.78 -9.43 -3.94
CA GLY A 191 -1.96 -9.21 -3.09
C GLY A 191 -3.11 -8.46 -3.78
N CYS A 192 -2.93 -8.05 -5.04
CA CYS A 192 -3.88 -7.25 -5.79
C CYS A 192 -4.69 -8.08 -6.78
N SER A 193 -5.02 -9.32 -6.42
CA SER A 193 -5.71 -10.32 -7.24
C SER A 193 -7.04 -10.73 -6.60
N PRO A 194 -7.91 -11.51 -7.29
CA PRO A 194 -9.09 -12.08 -6.64
C PRO A 194 -8.72 -12.87 -5.39
N HIS A 195 -9.62 -12.86 -4.41
CA HIS A 195 -9.45 -13.69 -3.21
C HIS A 195 -9.52 -15.19 -3.59
N ASP A 196 -8.61 -15.99 -3.04
CA ASP A 196 -8.34 -17.36 -3.45
C ASP A 196 -9.61 -18.24 -3.39
N THR A 197 -10.40 -18.05 -2.32
CA THR A 197 -11.56 -18.90 -2.00
C THR A 197 -12.91 -18.18 -2.04
N GLU A 198 -12.96 -16.87 -2.26
CA GLU A 198 -14.24 -16.15 -2.34
C GLU A 198 -14.81 -16.36 -3.76
N LYS A 199 -15.92 -17.10 -3.85
CA LYS A 199 -16.57 -17.44 -5.12
C LYS A 199 -17.96 -16.84 -5.26
N SER A 200 -18.57 -16.38 -4.16
CA SER A 200 -19.92 -15.82 -4.15
C SER A 200 -19.95 -14.39 -4.71
N THR A 201 -18.82 -13.68 -4.59
CA THR A 201 -18.65 -12.34 -5.17
C THR A 201 -17.41 -12.32 -6.07
N ASN A 202 -17.52 -11.66 -7.23
CA ASN A 202 -16.36 -11.44 -8.07
C ASN A 202 -15.44 -10.41 -7.38
N THR A 203 -14.30 -10.87 -6.87
CA THR A 203 -13.32 -10.08 -6.12
C THR A 203 -12.07 -9.74 -6.95
N ALA A 204 -12.13 -9.94 -8.27
CA ALA A 204 -11.08 -9.51 -9.20
C ALA A 204 -10.81 -8.00 -9.08
N PRO A 205 -9.63 -7.51 -9.53
CA PRO A 205 -9.31 -6.08 -9.47
C PRO A 205 -10.48 -5.21 -9.98
N CYS A 206 -10.81 -4.13 -9.27
CA CYS A 206 -12.06 -3.38 -9.52
C CYS A 206 -12.20 -2.95 -10.98
N GLN A 207 -11.12 -2.43 -11.59
CA GLN A 207 -11.14 -1.99 -12.98
C GLN A 207 -11.38 -3.13 -13.99
N SER A 208 -11.04 -4.39 -13.66
CA SER A 208 -11.34 -5.55 -14.51
C SER A 208 -12.83 -5.93 -14.51
N GLN A 209 -13.62 -5.27 -13.66
CA GLN A 209 -15.06 -5.46 -13.51
C GLN A 209 -15.84 -4.19 -13.80
N ASP A 210 -15.23 -3.20 -14.47
CA ASP A 210 -15.81 -1.89 -14.74
C ASP A 210 -16.19 -1.08 -13.49
N ILE A 211 -15.46 -1.29 -12.39
CA ILE A 211 -15.58 -0.54 -11.14
C ILE A 211 -14.40 0.44 -11.04
N PHE A 212 -14.68 1.74 -11.13
CA PHE A 212 -13.72 2.84 -11.16
C PHE A 212 -13.95 3.89 -10.07
N ASN A 213 -15.04 3.79 -9.30
CA ASN A 213 -15.36 4.74 -8.23
C ASN A 213 -16.13 4.09 -7.07
N ALA A 214 -16.33 4.87 -6.00
CA ALA A 214 -16.99 4.44 -4.78
C ALA A 214 -18.43 3.98 -5.02
N ASP A 215 -19.23 4.70 -5.82
CA ASP A 215 -20.63 4.34 -6.05
C ASP A 215 -20.76 2.98 -6.76
N GLN A 216 -19.89 2.71 -7.73
CA GLN A 216 -19.82 1.40 -8.40
C GLN A 216 -19.40 0.29 -7.43
N TRP A 217 -18.45 0.58 -6.54
CA TRP A 217 -18.00 -0.38 -5.52
C TRP A 217 -19.12 -0.68 -4.52
N LEU A 218 -19.81 0.35 -4.01
CA LEU A 218 -20.90 0.22 -3.04
C LEU A 218 -22.07 -0.59 -3.61
N ARG A 219 -22.45 -0.37 -4.87
CA ARG A 219 -23.48 -1.19 -5.55
C ARG A 219 -23.20 -2.69 -5.50
N ARG A 220 -21.92 -3.10 -5.38
CA ARG A 220 -21.52 -4.51 -5.32
C ARG A 220 -21.23 -4.98 -3.90
N PHE A 221 -20.58 -4.15 -3.10
CA PHE A 221 -19.93 -4.57 -1.86
C PHE A 221 -20.45 -3.84 -0.62
N GLU A 222 -21.40 -2.92 -0.71
CA GLU A 222 -21.98 -2.23 0.47
C GLU A 222 -22.38 -3.24 1.55
N TYR A 223 -23.10 -4.29 1.14
CA TYR A 223 -23.54 -5.39 1.99
C TYR A 223 -22.63 -6.62 1.80
N ALA A 224 -21.56 -6.71 2.57
CA ALA A 224 -20.65 -7.85 2.61
C ALA A 224 -20.94 -8.71 3.84
N THR A 225 -21.19 -10.01 3.67
CA THR A 225 -21.29 -10.95 4.81
C THR A 225 -19.93 -11.18 5.46
N ASN A 226 -18.85 -11.06 4.67
CA ASN A 226 -17.48 -11.03 5.15
C ASN A 226 -16.70 -9.92 4.44
N ARG A 227 -16.50 -8.78 5.11
CA ARG A 227 -15.80 -7.61 4.55
C ARG A 227 -14.36 -7.91 4.16
N TYR A 228 -13.69 -8.82 4.88
CA TYR A 228 -12.31 -9.20 4.60
C TYR A 228 -12.15 -9.82 3.21
N THR A 229 -13.08 -10.68 2.81
CA THR A 229 -12.97 -11.42 1.55
C THR A 229 -13.78 -10.78 0.41
N MET A 230 -14.95 -10.21 0.72
CA MET A 230 -15.92 -9.71 -0.27
C MET A 230 -15.69 -8.24 -0.63
N GLN A 231 -14.55 -7.97 -1.25
CA GLN A 231 -14.24 -6.69 -1.86
C GLN A 231 -13.25 -6.84 -3.01
N CYS A 232 -13.36 -5.96 -4.00
CA CYS A 232 -12.29 -5.72 -4.95
C CYS A 232 -11.37 -4.60 -4.46
N GLY A 233 -10.12 -4.66 -4.90
CA GLY A 233 -9.14 -3.59 -4.71
C GLY A 233 -8.92 -2.83 -6.01
N PHE A 234 -8.66 -1.54 -5.91
CA PHE A 234 -8.36 -0.69 -7.04
C PHE A 234 -6.86 -0.73 -7.34
N ARG A 235 -6.47 -1.06 -8.58
CA ARG A 235 -5.08 -0.91 -9.03
C ARG A 235 -4.72 0.57 -9.08
N VAL A 236 -3.53 0.94 -8.62
CA VAL A 236 -3.02 2.32 -8.64
C VAL A 236 -1.52 2.41 -8.93
N SER A 237 -0.90 1.28 -9.32
CA SER A 237 0.49 1.23 -9.77
C SER A 237 0.72 2.12 -11.00
N ALA A 238 1.98 2.48 -11.26
CA ALA A 238 2.42 3.19 -12.44
C ALA A 238 1.85 2.56 -13.72
N GLY A 239 1.44 3.43 -14.65
CA GLY A 239 0.78 3.02 -15.88
C GLY A 239 -0.71 2.72 -15.74
N THR A 240 -1.29 2.70 -14.53
CA THR A 240 -2.74 2.57 -14.36
C THR A 240 -3.45 3.85 -14.86
N PRO A 241 -4.38 3.75 -15.82
CA PRO A 241 -5.17 4.90 -16.26
C PRO A 241 -5.96 5.50 -15.11
N ASN A 242 -5.92 6.84 -14.98
CA ASN A 242 -6.67 7.59 -13.98
C ASN A 242 -6.38 7.16 -12.52
N ALA A 243 -5.18 6.65 -12.23
CA ALA A 243 -4.80 6.13 -10.90
C ALA A 243 -5.15 7.09 -9.75
N ALA A 244 -4.92 8.39 -9.91
CA ALA A 244 -5.25 9.38 -8.88
C ALA A 244 -6.76 9.51 -8.62
N ALA A 245 -7.57 9.52 -9.68
CA ALA A 245 -9.03 9.59 -9.54
C ALA A 245 -9.59 8.30 -8.92
N VAL A 246 -9.10 7.14 -9.36
CA VAL A 246 -9.54 5.84 -8.85
C VAL A 246 -9.13 5.65 -7.38
N PHE A 247 -7.95 6.12 -6.99
CA PHE A 247 -7.50 6.07 -5.60
C PHE A 247 -8.46 6.78 -4.64
N MET A 248 -9.11 7.87 -5.09
CA MET A 248 -10.10 8.60 -4.29
C MET A 248 -11.39 7.81 -4.03
N ALA A 249 -11.57 6.63 -4.62
CA ALA A 249 -12.64 5.71 -4.23
C ALA A 249 -12.49 5.25 -2.77
N LEU A 250 -11.26 5.11 -2.24
CA LEU A 250 -11.01 4.70 -0.85
C LEU A 250 -11.72 5.62 0.17
N PRO A 251 -11.38 6.92 0.28
CA PRO A 251 -12.04 7.81 1.25
C PRO A 251 -13.54 7.96 0.96
N ALA A 252 -13.97 7.93 -0.31
CA ALA A 252 -15.38 8.04 -0.67
C ALA A 252 -16.21 6.82 -0.23
N ILE A 253 -15.67 5.59 -0.31
CA ILE A 253 -16.31 4.38 0.23
C ILE A 253 -16.43 4.49 1.75
N ARG A 254 -15.34 4.87 2.43
CA ARG A 254 -15.30 4.96 3.89
C ARG A 254 -16.26 6.04 4.42
N ALA A 255 -16.43 7.14 3.70
CA ALA A 255 -17.42 8.17 4.02
C ALA A 255 -18.88 7.66 3.96
N LYS A 256 -19.16 6.66 3.11
CA LYS A 256 -20.49 6.04 2.96
C LYS A 256 -20.73 4.89 3.94
N LEU A 257 -19.68 4.37 4.57
CA LEU A 257 -19.72 3.25 5.50
C LEU A 257 -19.04 3.61 6.84
N PRO A 258 -19.48 4.67 7.54
CA PRO A 258 -18.80 5.17 8.75
C PRO A 258 -18.76 4.16 9.91
N ASN A 259 -19.71 3.22 9.95
CA ASN A 259 -19.77 2.19 10.99
C ASN A 259 -18.67 1.13 10.86
N GLU A 260 -17.95 1.09 9.73
CA GLU A 260 -16.85 0.15 9.47
C GLU A 260 -15.48 0.74 9.85
N MET A 261 -15.44 1.92 10.47
CA MET A 261 -14.20 2.60 10.85
C MET A 261 -13.30 1.79 11.80
N TRP A 262 -13.87 0.84 12.54
CA TRP A 262 -13.13 -0.11 13.38
C TRP A 262 -12.11 -0.95 12.58
N LEU A 263 -12.32 -1.08 11.26
CA LEU A 263 -11.46 -1.80 10.35
C LEU A 263 -10.57 -0.82 9.55
N HIS A 264 -9.26 -1.07 9.61
CA HIS A 264 -8.24 -0.37 8.83
C HIS A 264 -8.43 -0.61 7.33
N ASP A 265 -7.89 0.29 6.52
CA ASP A 265 -7.72 0.05 5.07
C ASP A 265 -6.47 -0.80 4.81
N GLU A 266 -6.36 -1.35 3.60
CA GLU A 266 -5.21 -2.16 3.22
C GLU A 266 -4.70 -1.77 1.83
N LEU A 267 -3.45 -1.32 1.78
CA LEU A 267 -2.72 -0.93 0.59
C LEU A 267 -1.57 -1.91 0.38
N MET A 268 -1.46 -2.47 -0.83
CA MET A 268 -0.34 -3.32 -1.18
C MET A 268 0.78 -2.48 -1.77
N VAL A 269 1.91 -2.40 -1.07
CA VAL A 269 3.12 -1.70 -1.51
C VAL A 269 4.05 -2.69 -2.21
N ALA A 270 4.71 -2.27 -3.30
CA ALA A 270 5.70 -3.08 -4.00
C ALA A 270 6.79 -3.56 -3.03
N THR A 271 7.15 -4.84 -3.13
CA THR A 271 8.21 -5.41 -2.27
C THR A 271 9.59 -4.82 -2.59
N TRP A 272 10.36 -4.50 -1.55
CA TRP A 272 11.76 -4.05 -1.64
C TRP A 272 12.74 -5.15 -1.20
N GLY A 273 14.04 -4.87 -1.32
CA GLY A 273 15.08 -5.81 -0.93
C GLY A 273 15.08 -6.11 0.57
N GLN A 274 15.49 -7.33 0.94
CA GLN A 274 15.89 -7.61 2.32
C GLN A 274 17.08 -6.73 2.68
N ASP A 275 17.07 -6.16 3.89
CA ASP A 275 18.17 -5.32 4.39
C ASP A 275 18.55 -4.17 3.44
N ASP A 276 17.54 -3.60 2.76
CA ASP A 276 17.75 -2.48 1.85
C ASP A 276 18.30 -1.27 2.62
N PRO A 277 19.53 -0.80 2.31
CA PRO A 277 20.14 0.33 3.00
C PRO A 277 19.40 1.64 2.76
N ARG A 278 18.51 1.70 1.76
CA ARG A 278 17.72 2.88 1.40
C ARG A 278 16.25 2.72 1.76
N VAL A 279 15.90 1.76 2.61
CA VAL A 279 14.52 1.60 3.08
C VAL A 279 14.01 2.92 3.68
N PRO A 280 12.89 3.47 3.19
CA PRO A 280 12.48 4.83 3.53
C PRO A 280 11.69 4.89 4.83
N VAL A 281 12.19 4.31 5.91
CA VAL A 281 11.57 4.49 7.24
C VAL A 281 11.71 5.95 7.63
N GLU A 282 10.58 6.61 7.91
CA GLU A 282 10.51 8.01 8.37
C GLU A 282 10.40 8.10 9.90
N ALA A 283 9.67 7.16 10.50
CA ALA A 283 9.48 7.08 11.95
C ALA A 283 9.06 5.66 12.36
N PHE A 284 9.35 5.29 13.60
CA PHE A 284 8.60 4.24 14.30
C PHE A 284 7.44 4.88 15.05
N PHE A 285 6.34 4.16 15.22
CA PHE A 285 5.20 4.65 15.99
C PHE A 285 4.75 3.66 17.05
N PHE A 286 4.05 4.18 18.06
CA PHE A 286 3.27 3.40 19.00
C PHE A 286 1.93 4.07 19.28
N LEU A 287 0.92 3.29 19.65
CA LEU A 287 -0.39 3.82 20.03
C LEU A 287 -0.37 4.43 21.43
N ALA A 288 -0.98 5.61 21.57
CA ALA A 288 -1.14 6.29 22.85
C ALA A 288 -1.74 5.35 23.92
N GLY A 289 -1.16 5.36 25.12
CA GLY A 289 -1.56 4.47 26.21
C GLY A 289 -0.95 3.05 26.16
N SER A 290 -0.20 2.69 25.12
CA SER A 290 0.46 1.38 25.04
C SER A 290 1.93 1.43 25.48
N ALA A 291 2.20 1.09 26.75
CA ALA A 291 3.57 0.96 27.25
C ALA A 291 4.36 -0.14 26.52
N ALA A 292 3.69 -1.25 26.17
CA ALA A 292 4.29 -2.33 25.37
C ALA A 292 4.63 -1.86 23.95
N GLY A 293 3.73 -1.12 23.30
CA GLY A 293 3.97 -0.56 21.97
C GLY A 293 5.14 0.43 21.96
N LEU A 294 5.24 1.28 22.98
CA LEU A 294 6.37 2.20 23.16
C LEU A 294 7.71 1.45 23.30
N ALA A 295 7.73 0.39 24.12
CA ALA A 295 8.92 -0.42 24.31
C ALA A 295 9.37 -1.09 22.99
N GLU A 296 8.44 -1.65 22.22
CA GLU A 296 8.75 -2.23 20.91
C GLU A 296 9.22 -1.18 19.90
N ALA A 297 8.55 -0.03 19.80
CA ALA A 297 8.93 1.03 18.88
C ALA A 297 10.35 1.57 19.16
N ARG A 298 10.72 1.73 20.44
CA ARG A 298 12.09 2.13 20.84
C ARG A 298 13.13 1.06 20.52
N ALA A 299 12.80 -0.22 20.75
CA ALA A 299 13.68 -1.32 20.37
C ALA A 299 13.89 -1.36 18.85
N ASN A 300 12.83 -1.16 18.07
CA ASN A 300 12.89 -1.11 16.61
C ASN A 300 13.71 0.08 16.10
N GLN A 301 13.55 1.27 16.70
CA GLN A 301 14.36 2.45 16.40
C GLN A 301 15.85 2.20 16.67
N THR A 302 16.18 1.62 17.82
CA THR A 302 17.58 1.33 18.21
C THR A 302 18.22 0.35 17.24
N ASP A 303 17.50 -0.72 16.88
CA ASP A 303 17.91 -1.73 15.91
C ASP A 303 18.12 -1.09 14.52
N PHE A 304 17.17 -0.24 14.09
CA PHE A 304 17.24 0.47 12.83
C PHE A 304 18.48 1.37 12.73
N GLN A 305 18.74 2.16 13.77
CA GLN A 305 19.90 3.04 13.82
C GLN A 305 21.21 2.25 13.84
N ALA A 306 21.28 1.17 14.60
CA ALA A 306 22.46 0.31 14.66
C ALA A 306 22.78 -0.35 13.30
N VAL A 307 21.76 -0.71 12.52
CA VAL A 307 21.91 -1.42 11.24
C VAL A 307 22.15 -0.46 10.07
N THR A 308 21.43 0.68 10.04
CA THR A 308 21.44 1.59 8.89
C THR A 308 22.34 2.81 9.09
N GLY A 309 22.70 3.13 10.32
CA GLY A 309 23.37 4.39 10.67
C GLY A 309 22.45 5.62 10.69
N HIS A 310 21.17 5.46 10.32
CA HIS A 310 20.21 6.55 10.27
C HIS A 310 19.33 6.60 11.51
N TRP A 311 19.12 7.79 12.04
CA TRP A 311 18.19 8.02 13.13
C TRP A 311 16.81 8.41 12.59
N VAL A 312 15.76 7.90 13.25
CA VAL A 312 14.36 8.28 13.03
C VAL A 312 13.66 8.42 14.39
N PRO A 313 12.65 9.28 14.54
CA PRO A 313 11.95 9.42 15.81
C PRO A 313 10.99 8.26 16.11
N VAL A 314 10.66 8.10 17.39
CA VAL A 314 9.51 7.33 17.86
C VAL A 314 8.34 8.30 18.09
N ILE A 315 7.24 8.10 17.37
CA ILE A 315 6.06 8.97 17.37
C ILE A 315 4.90 8.29 18.11
N GLN A 316 4.33 8.99 19.09
CA GLN A 316 3.05 8.59 19.68
C GLN A 316 1.92 8.90 18.70
N LEU A 317 1.14 7.89 18.34
CA LEU A 317 -0.06 8.00 17.51
C LEU A 317 -1.31 7.85 18.37
N THR A 318 -2.19 8.86 18.33
CA THR A 318 -3.58 8.71 18.78
C THR A 318 -4.46 8.54 17.56
N LEU A 319 -5.11 7.39 17.42
CA LEU A 319 -6.02 7.11 16.31
C LEU A 319 -7.32 7.93 16.45
N PRO A 320 -7.98 8.26 15.32
CA PRO A 320 -9.29 8.86 15.34
C PRO A 320 -10.34 7.95 16.00
N THR A 321 -11.27 8.55 16.74
CA THR A 321 -12.39 7.84 17.40
C THR A 321 -13.74 8.07 16.71
N SER A 322 -13.77 8.90 15.67
CA SER A 322 -14.94 9.17 14.85
C SER A 322 -14.56 9.37 13.38
N PRO A 323 -15.48 9.12 12.43
CA PRO A 323 -15.23 9.38 11.02
C PRO A 323 -14.82 10.84 10.80
N ASN A 324 -13.79 11.08 10.00
CA ASN A 324 -13.21 12.40 9.77
C ASN A 324 -12.68 13.13 11.03
N GLY A 325 -12.56 12.40 12.15
CA GLY A 325 -12.09 12.93 13.42
C GLY A 325 -10.60 13.29 13.42
N PRO A 326 -10.09 13.83 14.53
CA PRO A 326 -8.67 14.11 14.67
C PRO A 326 -7.85 12.83 14.88
N ALA A 327 -6.65 12.79 14.31
CA ALA A 327 -5.53 11.97 14.77
C ALA A 327 -4.44 12.92 15.31
N SER A 328 -3.64 12.46 16.27
CA SER A 328 -2.48 13.21 16.75
C SER A 328 -1.19 12.43 16.57
N PHE A 329 -0.15 13.11 16.09
CA PHE A 329 1.22 12.61 16.00
C PHE A 329 2.08 13.44 16.93
N THR A 330 2.62 12.84 17.98
CA THR A 330 3.37 13.55 19.03
C THR A 330 4.73 12.93 19.22
N TYR A 331 5.77 13.76 19.21
CA TYR A 331 7.11 13.37 19.62
C TYR A 331 7.34 13.78 21.07
N THR A 332 7.98 12.91 21.84
CA THR A 332 8.48 13.22 23.19
C THR A 332 9.93 12.75 23.24
N PRO A 333 10.90 13.64 23.58
CA PRO A 333 12.33 13.33 23.60
C PRO A 333 12.71 12.10 24.43
#